data_AF-A0A0D2NBR4-F1
#
_entry.id   AF-A0A0D2NBR4-F1
#
_cell.length_a   1.000
_cell.length_b   1.000
_cell.length_c   1.000
_cell.angle_alpha   90.00
_cell.angle_beta   90.00
_cell.angle_gamma   90.00
#
_symmetry.space_group_name_H-M   'P 1'
#
loop_
_entity.id
_entity.type
_entity.pdbx_description
1 polymer ?
#
loop_
_entity_poly.entity_id
_entity_poly.type
_entity_poly.pdbx_seq_one_letter_code
_entity_poly.pdbx_strand_id
1 'polypeptide(L)'
;MVIVQPHYQARAAVDDLVDAAADLISVLPELRPLDRSTFNAGYEVWRAIAAVPAGERYRILEGLEPGSIRNLWKASVGSAGLPGERARCRLVAFPSMAPVRLPARYALSEERAAEIYKDYVIWMDLPAQPGQIFTYAGICEKLQLGAPGAPLPAAGAVPPPPGGGGSRGAGAAPWLRAAPGAWALPRREFTQRFFRAARTGKLHSRVALRLAGPFETFWAPIYNTVEIDLVLTPVEADAGADVSICYPWTDAGGRPLDLGRGDLPSAVWPSPRRGAAWSPFSRGGRDYVRFAGPGVMVGCAYGAGEDGVLAEDEFVYFAMARVS
;
A
#
# COMPACT_ATOMS: atom_id res chain seq x y z
N MET A 1 -21.04 -8.91 -45.39
CA MET A 1 -20.18 -9.72 -44.50
C MET A 1 -19.20 -8.78 -43.83
N VAL A 2 -19.41 -8.46 -42.55
CA VAL A 2 -18.55 -7.51 -41.81
C VAL A 2 -17.40 -8.33 -41.22
N ILE A 3 -16.19 -8.12 -41.71
CA ILE A 3 -14.98 -8.73 -41.13
C ILE A 3 -14.57 -7.85 -39.94
N VAL A 4 -14.89 -8.30 -38.73
CA VAL A 4 -14.39 -7.65 -37.50
C VAL A 4 -12.89 -7.92 -37.42
N GLN A 5 -12.08 -6.86 -37.32
CA GLN A 5 -10.63 -7.00 -37.27
C GLN A 5 -10.19 -7.72 -35.98
N PRO A 6 -9.26 -8.69 -36.04
CA PRO A 6 -8.81 -9.49 -34.89
C PRO A 6 -8.32 -8.67 -33.68
N HIS A 7 -7.76 -7.47 -33.92
CA HIS A 7 -7.30 -6.58 -32.86
C HIS A 7 -8.43 -6.07 -31.95
N TYR A 8 -9.66 -5.95 -32.47
CA TYR A 8 -10.81 -5.51 -31.69
C TYR A 8 -11.24 -6.58 -30.68
N GLN A 9 -11.29 -7.84 -31.11
CA GLN A 9 -11.66 -8.96 -30.25
C GLN A 9 -10.66 -9.16 -29.10
N ALA A 10 -9.36 -8.97 -29.37
CA ALA A 10 -8.33 -9.05 -28.33
C ALA A 10 -8.50 -7.95 -27.27
N ARG A 11 -8.84 -6.72 -27.68
CA ARG A 11 -9.06 -5.61 -26.75
C ARG A 11 -10.30 -5.82 -25.88
N ALA A 12 -11.42 -6.23 -26.48
CA ALA A 12 -12.64 -6.53 -25.74
C ALA A 12 -12.42 -7.62 -24.68
N ALA A 13 -11.69 -8.69 -25.02
CA ALA A 13 -11.36 -9.74 -24.06
C ALA A 13 -10.48 -9.24 -22.89
N VAL A 14 -9.60 -8.26 -23.13
CA VAL A 14 -8.81 -7.63 -22.07
C VAL A 14 -9.68 -6.75 -21.20
N ASP A 15 -10.58 -5.97 -21.79
CA ASP A 15 -11.53 -5.13 -21.06
C ASP A 15 -12.40 -5.99 -20.13
N ASP A 16 -12.93 -7.11 -20.62
CA ASP A 16 -13.70 -8.07 -19.81
C ASP A 16 -12.90 -8.62 -18.61
N LEU A 17 -11.60 -8.89 -18.78
CA LEU A 17 -10.73 -9.36 -17.69
C LEU A 17 -10.44 -8.27 -16.66
N VAL A 18 -10.24 -7.02 -17.10
CA VAL A 18 -10.05 -5.86 -16.23
C VAL A 18 -11.30 -5.63 -15.39
N ASP A 19 -12.47 -5.62 -16.04
CA ASP A 19 -13.76 -5.41 -15.38
C ASP A 19 -14.04 -6.54 -14.39
N ALA A 20 -13.85 -7.80 -14.78
CA ALA A 20 -14.04 -8.94 -13.89
C ALA A 20 -13.14 -8.88 -12.64
N ALA A 21 -11.89 -8.42 -12.77
CA ALA A 21 -10.99 -8.25 -11.64
C ALA A 21 -11.42 -7.11 -10.71
N ALA A 22 -11.83 -5.97 -11.26
CA ALA A 22 -12.30 -4.82 -10.49
C ALA A 22 -13.63 -5.11 -9.76
N ASP A 23 -14.58 -5.75 -10.46
CA ASP A 23 -15.87 -6.17 -9.91
C ASP A 23 -15.68 -7.16 -8.76
N LEU A 24 -14.83 -8.18 -8.95
CA LEU A 24 -14.53 -9.15 -7.90
C LEU A 24 -14.02 -8.47 -6.63
N ILE A 25 -13.09 -7.51 -6.76
CA ILE A 25 -12.52 -6.76 -5.63
C ILE A 25 -13.60 -5.95 -4.92
N SER A 26 -14.51 -5.33 -5.68
CA SER A 26 -15.56 -4.47 -5.14
C SER A 26 -16.60 -5.26 -4.34
N VAL A 27 -16.97 -6.46 -4.79
CA VAL A 27 -17.98 -7.31 -4.13
C VAL A 27 -17.41 -8.26 -3.06
N LEU A 28 -16.09 -8.23 -2.77
CA LEU A 28 -15.45 -9.11 -1.78
C LEU A 28 -16.19 -9.21 -0.43
N PRO A 29 -16.72 -8.13 0.16
CA PRO A 29 -17.45 -8.22 1.45
C PRO A 29 -18.76 -9.00 1.37
N GLU A 30 -19.35 -9.07 0.18
CA GLU A 30 -20.62 -9.75 -0.07
C GLU A 30 -20.43 -11.24 -0.31
N LEU A 31 -19.21 -11.65 -0.68
CA LEU A 31 -18.85 -13.04 -0.84
C LEU A 31 -18.89 -13.74 0.52
N ARG A 32 -20.01 -14.42 0.78
CA ARG A 32 -20.18 -15.34 1.90
C ARG A 32 -19.99 -16.76 1.39
N PRO A 33 -18.76 -17.31 1.42
CA PRO A 33 -18.56 -18.68 0.97
C PRO A 33 -19.38 -19.63 1.83
N LEU A 34 -20.06 -20.56 1.18
CA LEU A 34 -20.78 -21.65 1.86
C LEU A 34 -19.82 -22.46 2.75
N ASP A 35 -18.58 -22.61 2.30
CA ASP A 35 -17.51 -23.26 3.05
C ASP A 35 -16.25 -22.38 3.09
N ARG A 36 -15.91 -21.89 4.29
CA ARG A 36 -14.72 -21.05 4.50
C ARG A 36 -13.40 -21.80 4.31
N SER A 37 -13.41 -23.13 4.35
CA SER A 37 -12.21 -23.95 4.15
C SER A 37 -11.82 -24.08 2.67
N THR A 38 -12.73 -23.76 1.75
CA THR A 38 -12.49 -23.86 0.31
C THR A 38 -12.23 -22.51 -0.36
N PHE A 39 -12.64 -21.42 0.30
CA PHE A 39 -12.56 -20.05 -0.22
C PHE A 39 -11.49 -19.22 0.49
N ASN A 40 -10.60 -18.63 -0.30
CA ASN A 40 -9.63 -17.64 0.16
C ASN A 40 -9.74 -16.41 -0.74
N ALA A 41 -10.23 -15.30 -0.18
CA ALA A 41 -10.43 -14.07 -0.92
C ALA A 41 -9.13 -13.57 -1.59
N GLY A 42 -8.00 -13.61 -0.87
CA GLY A 42 -6.71 -13.22 -1.41
C GLY A 42 -6.28 -14.08 -2.60
N TYR A 43 -6.56 -15.39 -2.56
CA TYR A 43 -6.29 -16.31 -3.67
C TYR A 43 -7.10 -15.97 -4.93
N GLU A 44 -8.41 -15.78 -4.79
CA GLU A 44 -9.29 -15.48 -5.94
C GLU A 44 -8.96 -14.12 -6.56
N VAL A 45 -8.70 -13.11 -5.72
CA VAL A 45 -8.23 -11.79 -6.17
C VAL A 45 -6.91 -11.91 -6.93
N TRP A 46 -5.96 -12.66 -6.38
CA TRP A 46 -4.66 -12.87 -7.03
C TRP A 46 -4.82 -13.48 -8.42
N ARG A 47 -5.65 -14.52 -8.55
CA ARG A 47 -5.92 -15.18 -9.83
C ARG A 47 -6.57 -14.24 -10.83
N ALA A 48 -7.56 -13.45 -10.39
CA ALA A 48 -8.22 -12.48 -11.24
C ALA A 48 -7.23 -11.42 -11.76
N ILE A 49 -6.39 -10.85 -10.90
CA ILE A 49 -5.35 -9.89 -11.29
C ILE A 49 -4.32 -10.53 -12.23
N ALA A 50 -3.90 -11.77 -11.95
CA ALA A 50 -2.91 -12.47 -12.77
C ALA A 50 -3.42 -12.77 -14.19
N ALA A 51 -4.73 -12.98 -14.36
CA ALA A 51 -5.36 -13.18 -15.66
C ALA A 51 -5.31 -11.93 -16.55
N VAL A 52 -5.28 -10.74 -15.96
CA VAL A 52 -5.12 -9.48 -16.70
C VAL A 52 -3.68 -9.35 -17.23
N PRO A 53 -3.48 -9.02 -18.52
CA PRO A 53 -2.14 -8.78 -19.08
C PRO A 53 -1.37 -7.72 -18.31
N ALA A 54 -0.06 -7.93 -18.09
CA ALA A 54 0.75 -7.09 -17.21
C ALA A 54 0.68 -5.58 -17.51
N GLY A 55 0.67 -5.18 -18.79
CA GLY A 55 0.58 -3.78 -19.21
C GLY A 55 -0.79 -3.13 -19.01
N GLU A 56 -1.83 -3.90 -18.70
CA GLU A 56 -3.23 -3.44 -18.60
C GLU A 56 -3.73 -3.46 -17.14
N ARG A 57 -2.98 -4.07 -16.20
CA ARG A 57 -3.37 -4.21 -14.79
C ARG A 57 -3.62 -2.89 -14.08
N TYR A 58 -2.99 -1.79 -14.54
CA TYR A 58 -3.24 -0.48 -13.95
C TYR A 58 -4.69 0.00 -14.12
N ARG A 59 -5.38 -0.48 -15.17
CA ARG A 59 -6.78 -0.13 -15.45
C ARG A 59 -7.75 -0.73 -14.43
N ILE A 60 -7.34 -1.78 -13.70
CA ILE A 60 -8.12 -2.32 -12.57
C ILE A 60 -8.42 -1.21 -11.56
N LEU A 61 -7.47 -0.28 -11.33
CA LEU A 61 -7.66 0.84 -10.41
C LEU A 61 -8.75 1.82 -10.87
N GLU A 62 -9.02 1.92 -12.17
CA GLU A 62 -10.04 2.80 -12.73
C GLU A 62 -11.45 2.27 -12.39
N GLY A 63 -11.62 0.95 -12.35
CA GLY A 63 -12.88 0.26 -12.05
C GLY A 63 -13.18 0.05 -10.56
N LEU A 64 -12.24 0.33 -9.65
CA LEU A 64 -12.49 0.13 -8.21
C LEU A 64 -13.55 1.10 -7.66
N GLU A 65 -14.58 0.54 -7.03
CA GLU A 65 -15.61 1.30 -6.31
C GLU A 65 -15.08 1.85 -4.96
N PRO A 66 -15.66 2.94 -4.43
CA PRO A 66 -15.28 3.47 -3.12
C PRO A 66 -15.36 2.42 -1.99
N GLY A 67 -14.26 2.28 -1.25
CA GLY A 67 -14.15 1.34 -0.12
C GLY A 67 -13.56 -0.01 -0.53
N SER A 68 -13.45 -0.29 -1.83
CA SER A 68 -12.88 -1.53 -2.36
C SER A 68 -11.41 -1.69 -1.99
N ILE A 69 -10.66 -0.59 -1.83
CA ILE A 69 -9.24 -0.66 -1.43
C ILE A 69 -9.11 -1.22 -0.01
N ARG A 70 -9.99 -0.83 0.92
CA ARG A 70 -10.01 -1.39 2.27
C ARG A 70 -10.35 -2.88 2.25
N ASN A 71 -11.26 -3.29 1.38
CA ASN A 71 -11.62 -4.71 1.22
C ASN A 71 -10.46 -5.52 0.64
N LEU A 72 -9.78 -4.97 -0.37
CA LEU A 72 -8.56 -5.53 -0.93
C LEU A 72 -7.47 -5.70 0.12
N TRP A 73 -7.26 -4.68 0.95
CA TRP A 73 -6.34 -4.74 2.09
C TRP A 73 -6.72 -5.88 3.03
N LYS A 74 -7.99 -5.99 3.44
CA LYS A 74 -8.44 -7.07 4.33
C LYS A 74 -8.31 -8.46 3.70
N ALA A 75 -8.62 -8.61 2.41
CA ALA A 75 -8.49 -9.88 1.71
C ALA A 75 -7.03 -10.34 1.58
N SER A 76 -6.09 -9.40 1.43
CA SER A 76 -4.65 -9.69 1.36
C SER A 76 -4.01 -10.13 2.68
N VAL A 77 -4.73 -10.05 3.81
CA VAL A 77 -4.28 -10.62 5.09
C VAL A 77 -4.17 -12.16 5.01
N GLY A 78 -4.91 -12.76 4.06
CA GLY A 78 -5.25 -14.18 4.11
C GLY A 78 -6.20 -14.43 5.28
N SER A 79 -7.16 -15.32 5.09
CA SER A 79 -7.95 -15.82 6.22
C SER A 79 -7.00 -16.65 7.10
N ALA A 80 -6.25 -16.00 8.00
CA ALA A 80 -5.58 -16.69 9.08
C ALA A 80 -6.69 -17.30 9.94
N GLY A 81 -7.03 -18.54 9.59
CA GLY A 81 -8.15 -19.26 10.14
C GLY A 81 -8.02 -19.41 11.64
N LEU A 82 -9.16 -19.21 12.30
CA LEU A 82 -9.53 -19.74 13.60
C LEU A 82 -8.74 -19.20 14.82
N PRO A 83 -9.44 -18.72 15.87
CA PRO A 83 -8.81 -18.41 17.13
C PRO A 83 -8.21 -19.69 17.73
N GLY A 84 -6.89 -19.85 17.64
CA GLY A 84 -6.16 -21.00 18.21
C GLY A 84 -4.92 -21.41 17.42
N GLU A 85 -4.94 -21.23 16.10
CA GLU A 85 -3.80 -21.49 15.23
C GLU A 85 -3.26 -20.16 14.71
N ARG A 86 -2.61 -19.40 15.59
CA ARG A 86 -1.66 -18.37 15.13
C ARG A 86 -0.54 -19.11 14.42
N ALA A 87 -0.73 -19.36 13.12
CA ALA A 87 0.24 -19.95 12.23
C ALA A 87 1.57 -19.26 12.52
N ARG A 88 2.51 -20.00 13.10
CA ARG A 88 3.89 -19.57 13.25
C ARG A 88 4.42 -19.45 11.82
N CYS A 89 4.21 -18.29 11.20
CA CYS A 89 4.92 -17.88 10.00
C CYS A 89 6.39 -17.82 10.39
N ARG A 90 7.07 -18.96 10.30
CA ARG A 90 8.49 -19.09 10.60
C ARG A 90 9.20 -18.47 9.41
N LEU A 91 9.63 -17.22 9.56
CA LEU A 91 10.57 -16.63 8.62
C LEU A 91 11.82 -17.50 8.60
N VAL A 92 12.14 -18.05 7.43
CA VAL A 92 13.51 -18.45 7.15
C VAL A 92 14.17 -17.23 6.54
N ALA A 93 14.85 -16.44 7.38
CA ALA A 93 15.68 -15.33 6.91
C ALA A 93 16.82 -15.93 6.09
N PHE A 94 16.84 -15.68 4.78
CA PHE A 94 17.95 -16.07 3.92
C PHE A 94 18.91 -14.90 3.75
N PRO A 95 20.22 -15.08 3.99
CA PRO A 95 21.20 -14.07 3.63
C PRO A 95 21.34 -14.04 2.11
N SER A 96 21.26 -12.85 1.52
CA SER A 96 21.69 -12.53 0.15
C SER A 96 20.97 -13.25 -1.01
N MET A 97 20.11 -12.50 -1.71
CA MET A 97 19.62 -12.73 -3.09
C MET A 97 18.95 -14.08 -3.43
N ALA A 98 18.77 -14.99 -2.47
CA ALA A 98 17.90 -16.14 -2.67
C ALA A 98 16.45 -15.67 -2.89
N PRO A 99 15.68 -16.31 -3.79
CA PRO A 99 14.29 -15.94 -4.04
C PRO A 99 13.48 -16.12 -2.76
N VAL A 100 13.17 -15.01 -2.09
CA VAL A 100 12.18 -14.97 -1.01
C VAL A 100 10.85 -15.41 -1.62
N ARG A 101 10.45 -16.65 -1.34
CA ARG A 101 9.08 -17.10 -1.61
C ARG A 101 8.20 -16.44 -0.57
N LEU A 102 7.13 -15.78 -1.02
CA LEU A 102 6.16 -15.16 -0.14
C LEU A 102 5.73 -16.18 0.93
N PRO A 103 5.62 -15.79 2.21
CA PRO A 103 4.98 -16.65 3.19
C PRO A 103 3.61 -17.06 2.65
N ALA A 104 3.20 -18.31 2.90
CA ALA A 104 1.99 -18.96 2.37
C ALA A 104 0.63 -18.32 2.80
N ARG A 105 0.59 -16.99 2.98
CA ARG A 105 -0.55 -16.19 3.41
C ARG A 105 -1.73 -16.25 2.44
N TYR A 106 -1.45 -16.36 1.15
CA TYR A 106 -2.47 -16.30 0.09
C TYR A 106 -2.98 -17.67 -0.36
N ALA A 107 -2.48 -18.77 0.19
CA ALA A 107 -2.88 -20.10 -0.23
C ALA A 107 -3.30 -20.94 0.97
N LEU A 108 -4.49 -21.53 0.88
CA LEU A 108 -5.01 -22.46 1.89
C LEU A 108 -4.23 -23.77 1.94
N SER A 109 -3.44 -24.07 0.91
CA SER A 109 -2.60 -25.26 0.80
C SER A 109 -1.29 -24.93 0.06
N GLU A 110 -0.26 -25.75 0.25
CA GLU A 110 1.01 -25.64 -0.50
C GLU A 110 0.79 -25.81 -2.02
N GLU A 111 -0.18 -26.63 -2.42
CA GLU A 111 -0.54 -26.85 -3.83
C GLU A 111 -1.08 -25.57 -4.47
N ARG A 112 -2.00 -24.87 -3.80
CA ARG A 112 -2.52 -23.58 -4.28
C ARG A 112 -1.44 -22.51 -4.28
N ALA A 113 -0.52 -22.51 -3.31
CA ALA A 113 0.63 -21.61 -3.30
C ALA A 113 1.52 -21.88 -4.52
N ALA A 114 1.80 -23.16 -4.79
CA ALA A 114 2.60 -23.57 -5.93
C ALA A 114 1.93 -23.15 -7.25
N GLU A 115 0.59 -23.20 -7.35
CA GLU A 115 -0.15 -22.72 -8.51
C GLU A 115 0.06 -21.21 -8.74
N ILE A 116 -0.22 -20.36 -7.74
CA ILE A 116 -0.18 -18.90 -7.93
C ILE A 116 1.23 -18.31 -7.98
N TYR A 117 2.21 -19.00 -7.38
CA TYR A 117 3.60 -18.55 -7.30
C TYR A 117 4.55 -19.30 -8.23
N LYS A 118 4.05 -20.23 -9.06
CA LYS A 118 4.90 -21.03 -9.95
C LYS A 118 5.85 -20.17 -10.77
N ASP A 119 5.29 -19.13 -11.38
CA ASP A 119 5.96 -18.25 -12.34
C ASP A 119 6.07 -16.81 -11.81
N TYR A 120 5.79 -16.60 -10.52
CA TYR A 120 5.82 -15.27 -9.91
C TYR A 120 6.77 -15.23 -8.72
N VAL A 121 7.70 -14.28 -8.76
CA VAL A 121 8.46 -13.86 -7.59
C VAL A 121 8.24 -12.37 -7.37
N ILE A 122 8.07 -11.99 -6.12
CA ILE A 122 7.83 -10.59 -5.68
C ILE A 122 8.85 -9.59 -6.26
N TRP A 123 10.08 -10.06 -6.49
CA TRP A 123 11.17 -9.29 -7.06
C TRP A 123 10.96 -8.93 -8.54
N MET A 124 10.01 -9.54 -9.24
CA MET A 124 9.65 -9.15 -10.61
C MET A 124 8.91 -7.81 -10.64
N ASP A 125 8.33 -7.40 -9.51
CA ASP A 125 7.58 -6.16 -9.33
C ASP A 125 8.39 -5.06 -8.65
N LEU A 126 9.66 -5.31 -8.35
CA LEU A 126 10.55 -4.31 -7.79
C LEU A 126 11.86 -4.27 -8.59
N PRO A 127 12.49 -3.09 -8.76
CA PRO A 127 13.78 -2.98 -9.41
C PRO A 127 14.81 -3.91 -8.77
N ALA A 128 15.46 -4.75 -9.58
CA ALA A 128 16.48 -5.67 -9.14
C ALA A 128 17.87 -5.01 -9.14
N GLN A 129 18.09 -4.04 -10.03
CA GLN A 129 19.39 -3.41 -10.26
C GLN A 129 19.29 -1.88 -10.26
N PRO A 130 20.37 -1.15 -9.90
CA PRO A 130 20.46 0.28 -10.14
C PRO A 130 20.17 0.67 -11.59
N GLY A 131 19.52 1.81 -11.80
CA GLY A 131 19.10 2.29 -13.12
C GLY A 131 17.75 1.75 -13.60
N GLN A 132 17.26 0.63 -13.04
CA GLN A 132 15.88 0.19 -13.25
C GLN A 132 14.91 1.06 -12.46
N ILE A 133 13.81 1.44 -13.11
CA ILE A 133 12.73 2.22 -12.52
C ILE A 133 11.43 1.52 -12.85
N PHE A 134 10.66 1.12 -11.84
CA PHE A 134 9.30 0.63 -12.05
C PHE A 134 8.31 1.69 -11.60
N THR A 135 7.36 2.00 -12.48
CA THR A 135 6.38 3.06 -12.27
C THR A 135 5.03 2.44 -11.96
N TYR A 136 4.45 2.88 -10.85
CA TYR A 136 3.14 2.49 -10.38
C TYR A 136 2.21 3.69 -10.42
N ALA A 137 1.05 3.52 -11.03
CA ALA A 137 -0.10 4.39 -10.84
C ALA A 137 -0.79 4.00 -9.54
N GLY A 138 -1.23 4.96 -8.75
CA GLY A 138 -1.89 4.69 -7.48
C GLY A 138 -3.11 5.57 -7.27
N ILE A 139 -4.06 5.04 -6.51
CA ILE A 139 -5.23 5.75 -6.01
C ILE A 139 -5.30 5.58 -4.50
N CYS A 140 -5.79 6.60 -3.79
CA CYS A 140 -6.07 6.48 -2.37
C CYS A 140 -7.52 6.86 -2.04
N GLU A 141 -8.02 6.24 -0.98
CA GLU A 141 -9.34 6.50 -0.41
C GLU A 141 -9.17 7.00 1.02
N LYS A 142 -9.78 8.14 1.33
CA LYS A 142 -10.11 8.48 2.73
C LYS A 142 -11.57 8.12 2.93
N LEU A 143 -11.84 7.20 3.85
CA LEU A 143 -13.20 6.76 4.13
C LEU A 143 -13.87 7.81 5.03
N GLN A 144 -14.61 8.76 4.45
CA GLN A 144 -15.48 9.62 5.24
C GLN A 144 -16.72 8.81 5.65
N LEU A 145 -16.67 8.20 6.83
CA LEU A 145 -17.81 7.55 7.46
C LEU A 145 -18.78 8.62 7.99
N GLY A 146 -19.80 8.97 7.19
CA GLY A 146 -21.00 9.69 7.63
C GLY A 146 -20.85 11.22 7.82
N ALA A 147 -21.83 11.96 7.33
CA ALA A 147 -21.93 13.42 7.46
C ALA A 147 -22.26 13.86 8.92
N PRO A 148 -22.05 15.16 9.27
CA PRO A 148 -21.69 15.61 10.60
C PRO A 148 -22.89 15.75 11.54
N GLY A 149 -22.88 14.99 12.63
CA GLY A 149 -23.82 15.16 13.74
C GLY A 149 -23.21 15.96 14.89
N ALA A 150 -22.90 17.25 14.68
CA ALA A 150 -22.96 18.33 15.70
C ALA A 150 -22.22 19.59 15.21
N PRO A 151 -22.76 20.81 15.43
CA PRO A 151 -21.97 22.02 15.35
C PRO A 151 -20.88 22.00 16.45
N LEU A 152 -19.68 22.47 16.12
CA LEU A 152 -18.62 22.71 17.10
C LEU A 152 -19.12 23.69 18.19
N PRO A 153 -18.87 23.43 19.48
CA PRO A 153 -19.16 24.41 20.51
C PRO A 153 -18.29 25.66 20.29
N ALA A 154 -18.92 26.83 20.37
CA ALA A 154 -18.24 28.11 20.29
C ALA A 154 -17.15 28.20 21.37
N ALA A 155 -15.98 28.72 21.00
CA ALA A 155 -14.86 28.93 21.89
C ALA A 155 -15.25 29.84 23.06
N GLY A 156 -15.43 29.25 24.24
CA GLY A 156 -15.70 29.98 25.47
C GLY A 156 -15.97 29.03 26.64
N ALA A 157 -15.00 28.96 27.55
CA ALA A 157 -15.03 28.29 28.86
C ALA A 157 -14.77 26.77 28.88
N VAL A 158 -13.50 26.40 29.09
CA VAL A 158 -13.12 25.14 29.76
C VAL A 158 -12.78 25.47 31.22
N PRO A 159 -13.49 24.93 32.23
CA PRO A 159 -13.01 24.94 33.61
C PRO A 159 -11.94 23.83 33.79
N PRO A 160 -10.97 23.98 34.72
CA PRO A 160 -9.92 22.98 34.90
C PRO A 160 -10.47 21.71 35.56
N PRO A 161 -9.99 20.51 35.18
CA PRO A 161 -10.37 19.27 35.86
C PRO A 161 -9.63 19.10 37.20
N PRO A 162 -10.28 18.51 38.23
CA PRO A 162 -9.58 18.04 39.41
C PRO A 162 -8.88 16.70 39.11
N GLY A 163 -7.79 16.46 39.82
CA GLY A 163 -6.86 15.36 39.57
C GLY A 163 -7.43 13.94 39.65
N GLY A 164 -6.66 13.00 39.11
CA GLY A 164 -6.86 11.57 39.32
C GLY A 164 -6.10 10.69 38.33
N GLY A 165 -5.17 9.90 38.85
CA GLY A 165 -4.81 8.58 38.30
C GLY A 165 -3.84 8.55 37.13
N GLY A 166 -2.55 8.41 37.43
CA GLY A 166 -1.55 8.01 36.45
C GLY A 166 -1.83 6.61 35.92
N SER A 167 -2.27 6.51 34.66
CA SER A 167 -2.12 5.31 33.85
C SER A 167 -0.89 5.52 32.95
N ARG A 168 0.13 4.68 33.14
CA ARG A 168 1.31 4.63 32.27
C ARG A 168 0.86 4.10 30.90
N GLY A 169 0.43 5.01 30.03
CA GLY A 169 0.19 4.73 28.62
C GLY A 169 1.47 4.29 27.95
N ALA A 170 1.44 3.12 27.32
CA ALA A 170 2.46 2.66 26.39
C ALA A 170 2.69 3.77 25.36
N GLY A 171 3.87 4.38 25.39
CA GLY A 171 4.21 5.45 24.46
C GLY A 171 4.11 4.93 23.04
N ALA A 172 3.16 5.47 22.26
CA ALA A 172 3.11 5.27 20.82
C ALA A 172 4.52 5.52 20.26
N ALA A 173 5.01 4.59 19.44
CA ALA A 173 6.35 4.67 18.90
C ALA A 173 6.57 6.05 18.24
N PRO A 174 7.71 6.73 18.42
CA PRO A 174 7.90 8.13 18.01
C PRO A 174 7.59 8.43 16.54
N TRP A 175 7.69 7.43 15.66
CA TRP A 175 7.38 7.53 14.22
C TRP A 175 5.89 7.45 13.86
N LEU A 176 5.00 7.18 14.83
CA LEU A 176 3.55 7.09 14.62
C LEU A 176 2.79 8.40 14.91
N ARG A 177 3.47 9.46 15.37
CA ARG A 177 2.80 10.74 15.65
C ARG A 177 2.49 11.48 14.35
N ALA A 178 1.20 11.76 14.12
CA ALA A 178 0.77 12.60 13.02
C ALA A 178 1.22 14.06 13.22
N ALA A 179 1.65 14.71 12.14
CA ALA A 179 1.93 16.15 12.15
C ALA A 179 0.62 16.97 12.15
N PRO A 180 0.51 18.08 12.91
CA PRO A 180 -0.74 18.84 13.07
C PRO A 180 -1.43 19.25 11.76
N GLY A 181 -2.75 19.06 11.70
CA GLY A 181 -3.66 19.56 10.63
C GLY A 181 -3.96 18.57 9.51
N ALA A 182 -4.92 17.65 9.70
CA ALA A 182 -5.32 16.67 8.69
C ALA A 182 -5.87 17.32 7.42
N TRP A 183 -5.50 16.83 6.24
CA TRP A 183 -6.12 17.22 4.98
C TRP A 183 -7.19 16.18 4.63
N ALA A 184 -8.42 16.63 4.35
CA ALA A 184 -9.41 15.79 3.69
C ALA A 184 -9.01 15.67 2.20
N LEU A 185 -8.63 14.48 1.76
CA LEU A 185 -8.22 14.24 0.38
C LEU A 185 -9.36 13.54 -0.37
N PRO A 186 -10.10 14.24 -1.27
CA PRO A 186 -10.92 13.53 -2.26
C PRO A 186 -10.00 12.61 -3.09
N ARG A 187 -10.48 11.43 -3.49
CA ARG A 187 -9.73 10.36 -4.21
C ARG A 187 -8.56 10.93 -4.99
N ARG A 188 -7.34 10.78 -4.47
CA ARG A 188 -6.14 11.31 -5.12
C ARG A 188 -5.45 10.21 -5.89
N GLU A 189 -5.24 10.48 -7.16
CA GLU A 189 -4.26 9.77 -7.96
C GLU A 189 -2.85 10.21 -7.56
N PHE A 190 -1.93 9.24 -7.52
CA PHE A 190 -0.52 9.48 -7.32
C PHE A 190 0.30 8.55 -8.21
N THR A 191 1.58 8.86 -8.35
CA THR A 191 2.53 7.99 -9.01
C THR A 191 3.63 7.64 -8.03
N GLN A 192 3.94 6.35 -7.91
CA GLN A 192 5.04 5.87 -7.10
C GLN A 192 6.07 5.20 -8.00
N ARG A 193 7.31 5.66 -7.91
CA ARG A 193 8.42 5.13 -8.71
C ARG A 193 9.42 4.46 -7.80
N PHE A 194 9.59 3.15 -7.95
CA PHE A 194 10.59 2.38 -7.23
C PHE A 194 11.89 2.39 -8.01
N PHE A 195 13.03 2.46 -7.32
CA PHE A 195 14.36 2.39 -7.90
C PHE A 195 15.39 1.95 -6.85
N ARG A 196 16.53 1.43 -7.29
CA ARG A 196 17.67 1.14 -6.39
C ARG A 196 18.70 2.27 -6.43
N ALA A 197 19.14 2.70 -5.25
CA ALA A 197 20.24 3.65 -5.11
C ALA A 197 21.53 3.04 -5.67
N ALA A 198 22.22 3.77 -6.54
CA ALA A 198 23.39 3.25 -7.26
C ALA A 198 24.54 2.80 -6.34
N ARG A 199 24.83 3.55 -5.28
CA ARG A 199 25.94 3.26 -4.37
C ARG A 199 25.62 2.19 -3.34
N THR A 200 24.40 2.20 -2.80
CA THR A 200 24.03 1.35 -1.65
C THR A 200 23.24 0.11 -2.05
N GLY A 201 22.68 0.09 -3.26
CA GLY A 201 21.75 -0.95 -3.72
C GLY A 201 20.41 -0.97 -2.97
N LYS A 202 20.18 -0.07 -2.00
CA LYS A 202 18.94 0.00 -1.22
C LYS A 202 17.77 0.36 -2.13
N LEU A 203 16.60 -0.21 -1.84
CA LEU A 203 15.37 0.11 -2.55
C LEU A 203 14.78 1.40 -1.99
N HIS A 204 14.50 2.33 -2.88
CA HIS A 204 13.85 3.59 -2.59
C HIS A 204 12.61 3.75 -3.44
N SER A 205 11.72 4.64 -3.03
CA SER A 205 10.70 5.13 -3.94
C SER A 205 10.54 6.64 -3.86
N ARG A 206 9.99 7.19 -4.94
CA ARG A 206 9.54 8.57 -5.03
C ARG A 206 8.03 8.57 -5.24
N VAL A 207 7.32 9.28 -4.37
CA VAL A 207 5.90 9.55 -4.53
C VAL A 207 5.73 10.94 -5.16
N ALA A 208 4.87 11.00 -6.18
CA ALA A 208 4.45 12.22 -6.83
C ALA A 208 2.92 12.31 -6.77
N LEU A 209 2.40 13.39 -6.20
CA LEU A 209 0.96 13.64 -6.16
C LEU A 209 0.55 14.33 -7.47
N ARG A 210 -0.64 14.02 -8.00
CA ARG A 210 -1.21 14.81 -9.10
C ARG A 210 -1.81 16.09 -8.53
N LEU A 211 -1.37 17.25 -9.03
CA LEU A 211 -1.89 18.55 -8.57
C LEU A 211 -3.16 18.93 -9.34
N ALA A 212 -3.09 18.89 -10.67
CA ALA A 212 -4.20 19.10 -11.61
C ALA A 212 -3.74 18.63 -13.01
N GLY A 213 -4.58 17.86 -13.72
CA GLY A 213 -4.25 17.37 -15.07
C GLY A 213 -3.06 16.39 -15.12
N PRO A 214 -2.25 16.38 -16.20
CA PRO A 214 -1.12 15.46 -16.35
C PRO A 214 0.13 15.86 -15.53
N PHE A 215 0.05 16.93 -14.74
CA PHE A 215 1.21 17.47 -14.03
C PHE A 215 1.38 16.87 -12.64
N GLU A 216 2.50 16.17 -12.47
CA GLU A 216 3.00 15.71 -11.17
C GLU A 216 3.63 16.87 -10.37
N THR A 217 3.59 16.78 -9.04
CA THR A 217 4.36 17.67 -8.15
C THR A 217 5.86 17.38 -8.25
N PHE A 218 6.49 17.76 -9.37
CA PHE A 218 7.92 17.56 -9.59
C PHE A 218 8.77 18.45 -8.68
N TRP A 219 8.25 19.62 -8.27
CA TRP A 219 8.96 20.57 -7.42
C TRP A 219 9.04 20.12 -5.96
N ALA A 220 8.15 19.23 -5.50
CA ALA A 220 8.08 18.73 -4.13
C ALA A 220 8.18 17.20 -4.09
N PRO A 221 9.33 16.62 -4.48
CA PRO A 221 9.48 15.17 -4.52
C PRO A 221 9.53 14.61 -3.10
N ILE A 222 8.69 13.61 -2.83
CA ILE A 222 8.69 12.87 -1.56
C ILE A 222 9.46 11.57 -1.80
N TYR A 223 10.60 11.42 -1.12
CA TYR A 223 11.40 10.20 -1.15
C TYR A 223 11.23 9.41 0.13
N ASN A 224 11.33 8.09 0.01
CA ASN A 224 11.28 7.15 1.11
C ASN A 224 12.23 5.98 0.86
N THR A 225 12.53 5.25 1.94
CA THR A 225 13.21 3.95 1.87
C THR A 225 12.17 2.85 1.89
N VAL A 226 12.37 1.82 1.08
CA VAL A 226 11.46 0.68 0.98
C VAL A 226 12.15 -0.55 1.56
N GLU A 227 11.56 -1.09 2.61
CA GLU A 227 12.03 -2.31 3.27
C GLU A 227 11.06 -3.43 2.94
N ILE A 228 11.59 -4.53 2.40
CA ILE A 228 10.81 -5.73 2.07
C ILE A 228 11.09 -6.72 3.19
N ASP A 229 10.16 -6.82 4.12
CA ASP A 229 10.20 -7.73 5.24
C ASP A 229 8.79 -7.97 5.75
N LEU A 230 8.58 -9.06 6.46
CA LEU A 230 7.32 -9.32 7.13
C LEU A 230 7.19 -8.43 8.36
N VAL A 231 6.51 -7.30 8.21
CA VAL A 231 6.41 -6.31 9.29
C VAL A 231 5.04 -6.40 9.95
N LEU A 232 4.99 -6.45 11.27
CA LEU A 232 3.72 -6.31 12.00
C LEU A 232 3.17 -4.90 11.83
N THR A 233 1.89 -4.84 11.49
CA THR A 233 1.14 -3.58 11.44
C THR A 233 0.88 -3.07 12.85
N PRO A 234 0.72 -1.75 13.04
CA PRO A 234 0.38 -1.19 14.35
C PRO A 234 -0.98 -1.66 14.88
N VAL A 235 -1.87 -2.08 13.99
CA VAL A 235 -3.17 -2.68 14.32
C VAL A 235 -3.04 -4.20 14.28
N GLU A 236 -3.32 -4.87 15.41
CA GLU A 236 -3.19 -6.32 15.56
C GLU A 236 -4.09 -7.09 14.58
N ALA A 237 -5.29 -6.56 14.30
CA ALA A 237 -6.26 -7.17 13.40
C ALA A 237 -5.78 -7.30 11.95
N ASP A 238 -4.76 -6.54 11.55
CA ASP A 238 -4.23 -6.57 10.18
C ASP A 238 -3.14 -7.64 9.97
N ALA A 239 -2.67 -8.38 10.99
CA ALA A 239 -1.73 -9.51 10.87
C ALA A 239 -0.39 -9.28 10.10
N GLY A 240 -0.05 -8.04 9.74
CA GLY A 240 1.24 -7.63 9.16
C GLY A 240 1.23 -7.33 7.65
N ALA A 241 2.33 -6.80 7.14
CA ALA A 241 2.53 -6.33 5.76
C ALA A 241 3.81 -6.94 5.15
N ASP A 242 3.92 -6.90 3.82
CA ASP A 242 5.06 -7.46 3.06
C ASP A 242 6.17 -6.42 2.82
N VAL A 243 5.78 -5.14 2.86
CA VAL A 243 6.64 -4.00 2.57
C VAL A 243 6.33 -2.89 3.56
N SER A 244 7.37 -2.21 4.04
CA SER A 244 7.24 -0.95 4.74
C SER A 244 7.91 0.19 3.97
N ILE A 245 7.20 1.30 3.84
CA ILE A 245 7.65 2.52 3.19
C ILE A 245 7.95 3.53 4.30
N CYS A 246 9.22 3.83 4.53
CA CYS A 246 9.67 4.58 5.71
C CYS A 246 10.01 6.05 5.38
N TYR A 247 9.49 6.95 6.22
CA TYR A 247 9.67 8.39 6.27
C TYR A 247 10.05 8.80 7.73
N PRO A 248 10.77 9.90 7.99
CA PRO A 248 11.58 10.68 7.07
C PRO A 248 12.82 9.90 6.66
N TRP A 249 13.33 10.18 5.47
CA TRP A 249 14.63 9.66 5.06
C TRP A 249 15.81 10.43 5.67
N THR A 250 15.56 11.32 6.64
CA THR A 250 16.61 12.10 7.31
C THR A 250 16.77 11.69 8.77
N ASP A 251 17.99 11.72 9.28
CA ASP A 251 18.25 11.51 10.71
C ASP A 251 17.72 12.67 11.56
N ALA A 252 17.85 12.56 12.88
CA ALA A 252 17.44 13.61 13.82
C ALA A 252 18.15 14.97 13.60
N GLY A 253 19.29 14.97 12.89
CA GLY A 253 20.02 16.18 12.49
C GLY A 253 19.62 16.71 11.11
N GLY A 254 18.56 16.17 10.49
CA GLY A 254 18.14 16.52 9.14
C GLY A 254 19.12 16.05 8.05
N ARG A 255 20.08 15.19 8.39
CA ARG A 255 21.01 14.65 7.42
C ARG A 255 20.32 13.59 6.59
N PRO A 256 20.45 13.65 5.26
CA PRO A 256 19.97 12.61 4.38
C PRO A 256 20.55 11.24 4.77
N LEU A 257 19.71 10.27 5.16
CA LEU A 257 20.18 9.00 5.72
C LEU A 257 20.98 8.19 4.69
N ASP A 258 20.59 8.15 3.39
CA ASP A 258 21.28 7.26 2.43
C ASP A 258 21.20 7.55 0.89
N LEU A 259 20.45 8.56 0.42
CA LEU A 259 20.16 8.85 -1.00
C LEU A 259 20.81 10.15 -1.55
N GLY A 260 22.00 10.07 -2.13
CA GLY A 260 22.64 11.22 -2.78
C GLY A 260 22.14 11.52 -4.20
N ARG A 261 22.58 12.64 -4.79
CA ARG A 261 22.30 12.97 -6.20
C ARG A 261 22.78 11.88 -7.17
N GLY A 262 23.94 11.28 -6.88
CA GLY A 262 24.50 10.17 -7.66
C GLY A 262 23.77 8.84 -7.48
N ASP A 263 22.86 8.74 -6.50
CA ASP A 263 22.04 7.56 -6.29
C ASP A 263 20.71 7.62 -7.07
N LEU A 264 20.39 8.76 -7.69
CA LEU A 264 19.16 8.94 -8.46
C LEU A 264 19.26 8.31 -9.86
N PRO A 265 18.14 7.86 -10.45
CA PRO A 265 18.17 7.18 -11.75
C PRO A 265 18.70 8.01 -12.92
N SER A 266 18.58 9.35 -12.88
CA SER A 266 19.08 10.22 -13.95
C SER A 266 19.42 11.63 -13.46
N ALA A 267 20.22 12.36 -14.25
CA ALA A 267 20.62 13.73 -13.94
C ALA A 267 19.49 14.76 -14.04
N VAL A 268 18.33 14.43 -14.60
CA VAL A 268 17.13 15.30 -14.62
C VAL A 268 16.15 14.97 -13.50
N TRP A 269 16.42 13.91 -12.73
CA TRP A 269 15.57 13.49 -11.63
C TRP A 269 15.55 14.56 -10.51
N PRO A 270 14.41 14.88 -9.88
CA PRO A 270 14.37 15.90 -8.83
C PRO A 270 15.26 15.53 -7.63
N SER A 271 16.08 16.46 -7.14
CA SER A 271 16.88 16.19 -5.93
C SER A 271 15.96 15.96 -4.70
N PRO A 272 16.32 15.05 -3.80
CA PRO A 272 15.69 14.96 -2.49
C PRO A 272 15.76 16.32 -1.77
N ARG A 273 14.64 16.76 -1.19
CA ARG A 273 14.61 17.94 -0.34
C ARG A 273 15.28 17.62 1.01
N ARG A 274 15.93 18.63 1.59
CA ARG A 274 16.43 18.56 2.97
C ARG A 274 15.27 18.74 3.94
N GLY A 275 15.34 18.05 5.07
CA GLY A 275 14.34 18.13 6.15
C GLY A 275 13.45 16.90 6.26
N ALA A 276 12.59 16.91 7.28
CA ALA A 276 11.66 15.82 7.52
C ALA A 276 10.70 15.65 6.33
N ALA A 277 10.56 14.41 5.89
CA ALA A 277 9.51 13.98 4.99
C ALA A 277 8.52 13.12 5.79
N TRP A 278 7.25 13.20 5.44
CA TRP A 278 6.21 12.38 6.02
C TRP A 278 5.44 11.70 4.91
N SER A 279 4.75 10.61 5.25
CA SER A 279 3.79 10.00 4.35
C SER A 279 2.82 11.09 3.83
N PRO A 280 2.61 11.20 2.51
CA PRO A 280 1.60 12.11 1.97
C PRO A 280 0.17 11.67 2.32
N PHE A 281 0.00 10.45 2.85
CA PHE A 281 -1.29 9.83 3.15
C PHE A 281 -1.66 10.02 4.63
N SER A 282 -0.80 9.53 5.54
CA SER A 282 -1.07 9.56 6.99
C SER A 282 -0.34 10.66 7.75
N ARG A 283 0.66 11.29 7.11
CA ARG A 283 1.70 12.10 7.78
C ARG A 283 2.49 11.36 8.86
N GLY A 284 2.36 10.03 8.89
CA GLY A 284 3.19 9.17 9.71
C GLY A 284 4.58 8.99 9.10
N GLY A 285 5.45 8.36 9.89
CA GLY A 285 6.77 7.93 9.45
C GLY A 285 6.76 6.62 8.66
N ARG A 286 5.60 5.97 8.46
CA ARG A 286 5.57 4.67 7.80
C ARG A 286 4.23 4.38 7.15
N ASP A 287 4.28 3.90 5.90
CA ASP A 287 3.16 3.22 5.25
C ASP A 287 3.45 1.72 5.13
N TYR A 288 2.41 0.92 5.11
CA TYR A 288 2.50 -0.54 5.06
C TYR A 288 1.85 -1.02 3.77
N VAL A 289 2.49 -1.96 3.08
CA VAL A 289 2.08 -2.42 1.75
C VAL A 289 2.11 -3.95 1.68
N ARG A 290 1.17 -4.50 0.91
CA ARG A 290 1.05 -5.91 0.57
C ARG A 290 0.90 -6.09 -0.92
N PHE A 291 1.26 -7.27 -1.40
CA PHE A 291 1.02 -7.68 -2.78
C PHE A 291 -0.37 -8.27 -2.91
N ALA A 292 -1.25 -7.59 -3.64
CA ALA A 292 -2.59 -8.09 -3.93
C ALA A 292 -2.60 -9.05 -5.13
N GLY A 293 -1.65 -8.88 -6.05
CA GLY A 293 -1.45 -9.70 -7.23
C GLY A 293 -0.21 -9.25 -8.00
N PRO A 294 0.16 -9.93 -9.09
CA PRO A 294 1.31 -9.56 -9.89
C PRO A 294 1.15 -8.14 -10.45
N GLY A 295 2.07 -7.25 -10.12
CA GLY A 295 2.07 -5.84 -10.51
C GLY A 295 1.05 -4.99 -9.74
N VAL A 296 0.33 -5.51 -8.76
CA VAL A 296 -0.69 -4.79 -7.98
C VAL A 296 -0.43 -4.91 -6.49
N MET A 297 -0.33 -3.77 -5.82
CA MET A 297 -0.09 -3.67 -4.39
C MET A 297 -1.22 -2.88 -3.72
N VAL A 298 -1.50 -3.22 -2.46
CA VAL A 298 -2.44 -2.49 -1.61
C VAL A 298 -1.72 -2.07 -0.34
N GLY A 299 -2.00 -0.87 0.13
CA GLY A 299 -1.36 -0.30 1.30
C GLY A 299 -2.32 0.38 2.26
N CYS A 300 -1.85 0.49 3.49
CA CYS A 300 -2.50 1.21 4.58
C CYS A 300 -1.49 2.16 5.21
N ALA A 301 -1.83 3.43 5.22
CA ALA A 301 -1.13 4.48 5.93
C ALA A 301 -1.90 4.76 7.23
N TYR A 302 -1.38 4.28 8.36
CA TYR A 302 -2.01 4.46 9.66
C TYR A 302 -1.83 5.90 10.14
N GLY A 303 -2.94 6.64 10.18
CA GLY A 303 -3.01 7.93 10.85
C GLY A 303 -3.21 7.75 12.36
N ALA A 304 -2.59 8.63 13.14
CA ALA A 304 -2.90 8.79 14.56
C ALA A 304 -3.72 10.07 14.75
N GLY A 305 -4.72 10.02 15.63
CA GLY A 305 -5.47 11.19 16.08
C GLY A 305 -4.58 12.16 16.86
N GLU A 306 -5.16 13.28 17.31
CA GLU A 306 -4.44 14.30 18.10
C GLU A 306 -3.90 13.75 19.42
N ASP A 307 -4.57 12.74 19.99
CA ASP A 307 -4.17 12.01 21.18
C ASP A 307 -3.07 10.95 20.93
N GLY A 308 -2.67 10.77 19.66
CA GLY A 308 -1.71 9.75 19.24
C GLY A 308 -2.30 8.34 19.16
N VAL A 309 -3.62 8.18 19.35
CA VAL A 309 -4.31 6.89 19.22
C VAL A 309 -4.57 6.61 17.74
N LEU A 310 -4.33 5.38 17.34
CA LEU A 310 -4.64 4.92 15.99
C LEU A 310 -6.14 4.67 15.89
N ALA A 311 -6.80 5.39 14.98
CA ALA A 311 -8.23 5.30 14.75
C ALA A 311 -8.48 4.99 13.27
N GLU A 312 -9.34 4.01 12.99
CA GLU A 312 -9.51 3.46 11.64
C GLU A 312 -10.07 4.50 10.65
N ASP A 313 -10.84 5.47 11.13
CA ASP A 313 -11.33 6.63 10.40
C ASP A 313 -10.22 7.61 9.95
N GLU A 314 -9.05 7.55 10.60
CA GLU A 314 -7.85 8.29 10.18
C GLU A 314 -6.91 7.48 9.29
N PHE A 315 -7.21 6.21 9.02
CA PHE A 315 -6.39 5.42 8.11
C PHE A 315 -6.67 5.84 6.66
N VAL A 316 -5.61 5.86 5.87
CA VAL A 316 -5.71 6.06 4.42
C VAL A 316 -5.30 4.78 3.73
N TYR A 317 -6.26 4.17 3.05
CA TYR A 317 -6.01 3.00 2.21
C TYR A 317 -5.63 3.47 0.81
N PHE A 318 -4.66 2.80 0.21
CA PHE A 318 -4.25 3.08 -1.16
C PHE A 318 -3.99 1.80 -1.94
N ALA A 319 -4.21 1.84 -3.24
CA ALA A 319 -3.87 0.76 -4.16
C ALA A 319 -2.93 1.34 -5.23
N MET A 320 -2.01 0.50 -5.71
CA MET A 320 -1.12 0.87 -6.79
C MET A 320 -0.88 -0.29 -7.74
N ALA A 321 -0.75 0.02 -9.02
CA ALA A 321 -0.60 -0.96 -10.07
C ALA A 321 0.47 -0.50 -11.06
N ARG A 322 1.29 -1.44 -11.50
CA ARG A 322 2.42 -1.21 -12.37
C ARG A 322 1.94 -0.82 -13.76
N VAL A 323 2.53 0.24 -14.31
CA VAL A 323 2.22 0.75 -15.66
C VAL A 323 3.23 0.23 -16.69
N SER A 324 4.47 -0.02 -16.27
CA SER A 324 5.60 -0.46 -17.11
C SER A 324 6.73 -1.03 -16.27
#